data_AF-A0A2N2CH64-F1
#
_entry.id   AF-A0A2N2CH64-F1
#
_cell.length_a   1.000
_cell.length_b   1.000
_cell.length_c   1.000
_cell.angle_alpha   90.00
_cell.angle_beta   90.00
_cell.angle_gamma   90.00
#
_symmetry.space_group_name_H-M   'P 1'
#
loop_
_entity.id
_entity.type
_entity.pdbx_description
1 polymer ?
#
loop_
_entity_poly.entity_id
_entity_poly.type
_entity_poly.pdbx_seq_one_letter_code
_entity_poly.pdbx_strand_id
1 'polypeptide(L)'
;MLKASLNVGFGTINYRYGTLSIPAPATQRLIKDIPKYTNGISGELVTPTGAAIITTLTNQFIDLPPNTIDSIGLGLGKIDQPISECLKIMVGNLSEDVL
;
A
#
# COMPACT_ATOMS: atom_id res chain seq x y z
N MET A 1 -12.60 0.88 -0.73
CA MET A 1 -11.54 -0.16 -0.73
C MET A 1 -11.01 -0.29 0.67
N LEU A 2 -10.90 -1.51 1.20
CA LEU A 2 -10.51 -1.76 2.59
C LEU A 2 -9.18 -2.54 2.60
N LYS A 3 -8.19 -2.01 3.33
CA LYS A 3 -6.96 -2.72 3.66
C LYS A 3 -6.56 -2.32 5.07
N ALA A 4 -6.35 -3.30 5.96
CA ALA A 4 -6.16 -3.06 7.38
C ALA A 4 -4.87 -2.30 7.72
N SER A 5 -3.80 -2.52 6.97
CA SER A 5 -2.53 -1.82 7.16
C SER A 5 -1.64 -1.89 5.91
N LEU A 6 -0.77 -0.90 5.76
CA LEU A 6 0.19 -0.81 4.66
C LEU A 6 1.55 -1.41 5.06
N ASN A 7 2.05 -2.36 4.27
CA ASN A 7 3.45 -2.77 4.39
C ASN A 7 4.33 -1.71 3.72
N VAL A 8 5.11 -0.97 4.50
CA VAL A 8 5.91 0.15 3.98
C VAL A 8 7.34 -0.23 3.63
N GLY A 9 7.74 -1.48 3.90
CA GLY A 9 9.12 -1.93 3.78
C GLY A 9 10.04 -1.31 4.84
N PHE A 10 11.34 -1.30 4.59
CA PHE A 10 12.33 -0.67 5.47
C PHE A 10 13.65 -0.40 4.72
N GLY A 11 14.58 0.30 5.38
CA GLY A 11 15.94 0.53 4.89
C GLY A 11 16.20 1.99 4.57
N THR A 12 17.12 2.23 3.64
CA THR A 12 17.49 3.56 3.17
C THR A 12 17.57 3.60 1.65
N ILE A 13 17.35 4.79 1.08
CA ILE A 13 17.57 5.07 -0.35
C ILE A 13 18.65 6.12 -0.53
N ASN A 14 19.46 5.97 -1.58
CA ASN A 14 20.43 6.99 -2.00
C ASN A 14 19.76 7.99 -2.94
N TYR A 15 20.02 9.28 -2.75
CA TYR A 15 19.63 10.34 -3.66
C TYR A 15 20.75 11.39 -3.77
N ARG A 16 20.56 12.39 -4.63
CA ARG A 16 21.62 13.35 -5.00
C ARG A 16 22.27 14.13 -3.84
N TYR A 17 21.65 14.17 -2.67
CA TYR A 17 22.17 14.88 -1.48
C TYR A 17 22.36 13.97 -0.26
N GLY A 18 22.46 12.65 -0.45
CA GLY A 18 22.77 11.70 0.62
C GLY A 18 21.80 10.53 0.69
N THR A 19 21.55 10.04 1.91
CA THR A 19 20.66 8.91 2.20
C THR A 19 19.38 9.36 2.88
N LEU A 20 18.25 8.73 2.55
CA LEU A 20 16.98 8.92 3.24
C LEU A 20 16.53 7.60 3.85
N SER A 21 15.92 7.65 5.04
CA SER A 21 15.19 6.50 5.58
C SER A 21 13.99 6.17 4.71
N ILE A 22 13.65 4.89 4.65
CA ILE A 22 12.38 4.40 4.13
C ILE A 22 11.37 4.34 5.29
N PRO A 23 10.13 4.84 5.13
CA PRO A 23 9.58 5.46 3.91
C PRO A 23 10.20 6.82 3.60
N ALA A 24 10.31 7.19 2.33
CA ALA A 24 10.86 8.49 1.94
C ALA A 24 9.95 9.63 2.44
N PRO A 25 10.46 10.87 2.58
CA PRO A 25 9.73 11.97 3.23
C PRO A 25 8.33 12.25 2.68
N ALA A 26 8.15 12.18 1.36
CA ALA A 26 6.85 12.38 0.72
C ALA A 26 5.85 11.28 1.10
N THR A 27 6.27 10.02 1.02
CA THR A 27 5.47 8.86 1.45
C THR A 27 5.12 8.98 2.93
N GLN A 28 6.12 9.22 3.79
CA GLN A 28 5.93 9.34 5.24
C GLN A 28 4.91 10.42 5.60
N ARG A 29 4.89 11.55 4.88
CA ARG A 29 3.94 12.64 5.08
C ARG A 29 2.51 12.24 4.73
N LEU A 30 2.33 11.46 3.67
CA LEU A 30 1.02 11.00 3.19
C LEU A 30 0.43 9.94 4.12
N ILE A 31 1.24 9.02 4.63
CA ILE A 31 0.76 7.88 5.43
C ILE A 31 0.88 8.07 6.95
N LYS A 32 1.07 9.32 7.42
CA LYS A 32 1.36 9.60 8.84
C LYS A 32 0.31 9.02 9.80
N ASP A 33 -0.96 9.16 9.46
CA ASP A 33 -2.10 8.75 10.29
C ASP A 33 -2.72 7.41 9.84
N ILE A 34 -2.01 6.66 8.99
CA ILE A 34 -2.49 5.39 8.44
C ILE A 34 -1.82 4.21 9.16
N PRO A 35 -2.56 3.13 9.47
CA PRO A 35 -2.00 1.88 9.97
C PRO A 35 -0.95 1.31 9.01
N LYS A 36 0.24 1.01 9.52
CA LYS A 36 1.39 0.57 8.73
C LYS A 36 2.24 -0.44 9.50
N TYR A 37 2.89 -1.33 8.77
CA TYR A 37 3.80 -2.33 9.29
C TYR A 37 4.98 -2.54 8.34
N THR A 38 5.95 -3.31 8.79
CA THR A 38 7.03 -3.86 7.96
C THR A 38 7.16 -5.35 8.25
N ASN A 39 7.51 -6.14 7.24
CA ASN A 39 7.71 -7.59 7.37
C ASN A 39 9.14 -8.01 7.01
N GLY A 40 10.11 -7.09 7.11
CA GLY A 40 11.50 -7.38 6.81
C GLY A 40 11.83 -7.44 5.32
N ILE A 41 11.00 -6.83 4.46
CA ILE A 41 11.32 -6.61 3.04
C ILE A 41 11.99 -5.23 2.87
N SER A 42 13.21 -5.24 2.36
CA SER A 42 13.98 -4.01 2.09
C SER A 42 13.41 -3.29 0.88
N GLY A 43 13.39 -1.96 0.92
CA GLY A 43 12.89 -1.11 -0.16
C GLY A 43 11.58 -0.41 0.20
N GLU A 44 11.26 0.64 -0.58
CA GLU A 44 10.06 1.46 -0.37
C GLU A 44 8.86 0.82 -1.07
N LEU A 45 8.17 -0.09 -0.37
CA LEU A 45 7.06 -0.86 -0.93
C LEU A 45 5.79 -0.03 -1.15
N VAL A 46 5.66 1.09 -0.46
CA VAL A 46 4.65 2.10 -0.74
C VAL A 46 5.38 3.33 -1.23
N THR A 47 5.32 3.60 -2.53
CA THR A 47 5.90 4.80 -3.12
C THR A 47 4.98 6.01 -2.93
N PRO A 48 5.47 7.26 -3.12
CA PRO A 48 4.64 8.45 -2.96
C PRO A 48 3.36 8.43 -3.81
N THR A 49 3.43 7.90 -5.03
CA THR A 49 2.27 7.76 -5.92
C THR A 49 1.25 6.78 -5.35
N GLY A 50 1.70 5.61 -4.89
CA GLY A 50 0.81 4.60 -4.29
C GLY A 50 0.18 5.11 -3.00
N ALA A 51 0.95 5.79 -2.16
CA ALA A 51 0.44 6.45 -0.95
C ALA A 51 -0.65 7.46 -1.30
N ALA A 52 -0.41 8.37 -2.26
CA ALA A 52 -1.37 9.40 -2.63
C ALA A 52 -2.69 8.80 -3.15
N ILE A 53 -2.63 7.75 -3.98
CA ILE A 53 -3.82 7.05 -4.49
C ILE A 53 -4.60 6.46 -3.31
N ILE A 54 -3.94 5.69 -2.45
CA ILE A 54 -4.62 4.99 -1.35
C ILE A 54 -5.21 5.98 -0.34
N THR A 55 -4.46 7.01 0.06
CA THR A 55 -4.92 8.01 1.03
C THR A 55 -6.08 8.85 0.52
N THR A 56 -6.20 9.02 -0.80
CA THR A 56 -7.24 9.84 -1.42
C THR A 56 -8.51 9.04 -1.68
N LEU A 57 -8.38 7.77 -2.10
CA LEU A 57 -9.52 6.95 -2.50
C LEU A 57 -10.09 6.08 -1.37
N THR A 58 -9.42 6.01 -0.21
CA THR A 58 -9.80 5.13 0.90
C THR A 58 -10.42 5.94 2.03
N ASN A 59 -11.67 5.61 2.39
CA ASN A 59 -12.33 6.20 3.55
C ASN A 59 -11.96 5.51 4.87
N GLN A 60 -11.62 4.22 4.82
CA GLN A 60 -11.37 3.40 6.02
C GLN A 60 -10.32 2.31 5.76
N PHE A 61 -9.46 2.09 6.75
CA PHE A 61 -8.47 1.01 6.77
C PHE A 61 -8.94 -0.05 7.77
N ILE A 62 -9.59 -1.10 7.27
CA ILE A 62 -10.07 -2.24 8.07
C ILE A 62 -9.68 -3.56 7.41
N ASP A 63 -9.72 -4.64 8.18
CA ASP A 63 -9.62 -6.00 7.64
C ASP A 63 -10.72 -6.24 6.63
N LEU A 64 -10.41 -7.00 5.58
CA LEU A 64 -11.34 -7.26 4.49
C LEU A 64 -12.51 -8.10 5.04
N PRO A 65 -13.72 -7.54 5.18
CA PRO A 65 -14.88 -8.29 5.66
C PRO A 65 -15.36 -9.27 4.58
N PRO A 66 -16.30 -10.18 4.90
CA PRO A 66 -16.92 -11.03 3.89
C PRO A 66 -17.50 -10.17 2.76
N ASN A 67 -17.24 -10.59 1.52
CA ASN A 67 -17.59 -9.84 0.32
C ASN A 67 -17.80 -10.77 -0.87
N THR A 68 -18.44 -10.23 -1.90
CA THR A 68 -18.46 -10.79 -3.25
C THR A 68 -17.63 -9.90 -4.16
N ILE A 69 -16.92 -10.50 -5.13
CA ILE A 69 -16.02 -9.78 -6.04
C ILE A 69 -16.60 -9.87 -7.46
N ASP A 70 -16.90 -8.72 -8.05
CA ASP A 70 -17.42 -8.59 -9.40
C ASP A 70 -16.27 -8.52 -10.43
N SER A 71 -15.17 -7.86 -10.06
CA SER A 71 -14.00 -7.74 -10.95
C SER A 71 -12.69 -7.60 -10.18
N ILE A 72 -11.62 -8.09 -10.83
CA ILE A 72 -10.25 -8.03 -10.31
C ILE A 72 -9.36 -7.37 -11.36
N GLY A 73 -8.66 -6.32 -10.96
CA GLY A 73 -7.61 -5.68 -11.74
C GLY A 73 -6.23 -6.03 -11.19
N LEU A 74 -5.28 -6.31 -12.08
CA LEU A 74 -3.89 -6.59 -11.74
C LEU A 74 -2.96 -5.62 -12.47
N GLY A 75 -2.19 -4.84 -11.72
CA GLY A 75 -1.11 -4.00 -12.25
C GLY A 75 0.23 -4.56 -11.81
N LEU A 76 1.11 -4.86 -12.77
CA LEU A 76 2.46 -5.32 -12.49
C LEU A 76 3.44 -4.14 -12.48
N GLY A 77 4.27 -4.09 -11.45
CA GLY A 77 5.44 -3.21 -11.39
C GLY A 77 6.57 -3.70 -12.29
N LYS A 78 7.68 -2.96 -12.26
CA LYS A 78 8.85 -3.23 -13.12
C LYS A 78 10.13 -3.48 -12.31
N ILE A 79 10.05 -3.47 -10.98
CA ILE A 79 11.23 -3.71 -10.14
C ILE A 79 11.44 -5.21 -9.99
N ASP A 80 12.66 -5.63 -10.29
CA ASP A 80 13.12 -7.00 -10.10
C ASP A 80 13.48 -7.22 -8.62
N GLN A 81 12.56 -7.84 -7.88
CA GLN A 81 12.72 -8.10 -6.45
C GLN A 81 11.99 -9.39 -6.04
N PRO A 82 12.32 -10.01 -4.87
CA PRO A 82 11.83 -11.34 -4.50
C PRO A 82 10.31 -11.44 -4.34
N ILE A 83 9.62 -10.32 -4.21
CA ILE A 83 8.17 -10.25 -4.11
C ILE A 83 7.65 -9.58 -5.37
N SER A 84 6.61 -10.15 -5.98
CA SER A 84 5.96 -9.54 -7.12
C SER A 84 5.42 -8.16 -6.74
N GLU A 85 5.92 -7.11 -7.40
CA GLU A 85 5.27 -5.81 -7.39
C GLU A 85 3.94 -5.92 -8.11
N CYS A 86 2.90 -6.10 -7.33
CA CYS A 86 1.58 -6.32 -7.87
C CYS A 86 0.57 -5.47 -7.11
N LEU A 87 -0.05 -4.54 -7.83
CA LEU A 87 -1.26 -3.89 -7.36
C LEU A 87 -2.45 -4.76 -7.77
N LYS A 88 -3.12 -5.34 -6.78
CA LYS A 88 -4.41 -6.01 -6.98
C LYS A 88 -5.54 -5.11 -6.52
N ILE A 89 -6.47 -4.84 -7.42
CA ILE A 89 -7.73 -4.12 -7.15
C ILE A 89 -8.86 -5.14 -7.21
N MET A 90 -9.75 -5.10 -6.22
CA MET A 90 -10.96 -5.91 -6.19
C MET A 90 -12.15 -4.95 -6.07
N VAL A 91 -13.13 -5.11 -6.95
CA VAL A 91 -14.38 -4.34 -6.94
C VAL A 91 -15.52 -5.32 -6.71
N GLY A 92 -16.41 -4.99 -5.81
CA GLY A 92 -17.57 -5.81 -5.49
C GLY A 92 -18.32 -5.27 -4.29
N ASN A 93 -19.20 -6.10 -3.72
CA ASN A 93 -20.11 -5.70 -2.66
C ASN A 93 -19.74 -6.40 -1.35
N LEU A 94 -19.88 -5.66 -0.25
CA LEU A 94 -19.83 -6.26 1.09
C LEU A 94 -21.03 -7.17 1.27
N SER A 95 -20.88 -8.29 1.96
CA SER A 95 -22.03 -9.13 2.32
C SER A 95 -23.00 -8.33 3.19
N GLU A 96 -24.31 -8.51 2.99
CA GLU A 96 -25.37 -7.79 3.71
C GLU A 96 -25.30 -7.97 5.24
N ASP A 97 -24.65 -9.03 5.73
CA ASP A 97 -24.47 -9.33 7.16
C ASP A 97 -23.49 -8.38 7.91
N VAL A 98 -23.05 -7.27 7.29
CA VAL A 98 -22.01 -6.36 7.82
C VAL A 98 -22.49 -4.89 7.91
N LEU A 99 -23.76 -4.61 7.58
CA LEU A 99 -24.40 -3.29 7.83
C LEU A 99 -25.14 -3.26 9.17
#